data_AF-A0A1G9UGS0-F1
#
_entry.id   AF-A0A1G9UGS0-F1
#
_cell.length_a   1.000
_cell.length_b   1.000
_cell.length_c   1.000
_cell.angle_alpha   90.00
_cell.angle_beta   90.00
_cell.angle_gamma   90.00
#
_symmetry.space_group_name_H-M   'P 1'
#
loop_
_entity.id
_entity.type
_entity.pdbx_description
1 polymer ?
#
loop_
_entity_poly.entity_id
_entity_poly.type
_entity_poly.pdbx_seq_one_letter_code
_entity_poly.pdbx_strand_id
1 'polypeptide(L)' 'MQTSPENDLVTIEEAAAMLGTTTVNILMNLKRNLLQGQEIDGHWHVSKASLAAHGGDTKAAVSKPLCQRSTCGSCGQH' A
#
# COMPACT_ATOMS: atom_id res chain seq x y z
N MET A 1 -8.11 23.31 -18.01
CA MET A 1 -8.60 22.45 -16.90
C MET A 1 -7.58 22.51 -15.78
N GLN A 2 -7.85 23.36 -14.78
CA GLN A 2 -6.97 23.60 -13.65
C GLN A 2 -7.31 22.56 -12.58
N THR A 3 -6.60 21.44 -12.53
CA THR A 3 -6.70 20.50 -11.40
C THR A 3 -5.74 21.01 -10.32
N SER A 4 -6.21 21.86 -9.40
CA SER A 4 -5.43 22.19 -8.19
C SER A 4 -5.19 20.90 -7.40
N PRO A 5 -3.95 20.40 -7.27
CA PRO A 5 -3.66 19.13 -6.58
C PRO A 5 -3.52 19.29 -5.05
N GLU A 6 -3.91 20.44 -4.49
CA GLU A 6 -3.58 20.84 -3.12
C GLU A 6 -4.45 20.15 -2.05
N ASN A 7 -5.54 19.47 -2.45
CA ASN A 7 -6.50 18.86 -1.52
C ASN A 7 -6.46 17.32 -1.48
N ASP A 8 -5.49 16.71 -2.18
CA ASP A 8 -5.34 15.25 -2.27
C ASP A 8 -4.14 14.71 -1.48
N LEU A 9 -3.66 15.47 -0.50
CA LEU A 9 -2.64 15.03 0.44
C LEU A 9 -3.30 14.51 1.72
N VAL A 10 -2.87 13.33 2.18
CA VAL A 10 -3.30 12.72 3.46
C VAL A 10 -2.11 12.56 4.38
N THR A 11 -2.36 12.48 5.68
CA THR A 11 -1.31 12.16 6.64
C THR A 11 -0.78 10.74 6.44
N ILE A 12 0.44 10.45 6.93
CA ILE A 12 0.98 9.08 6.91
C ILE A 12 0.12 8.09 7.71
N GLU A 13 -0.63 8.56 8.70
CA GLU A 13 -1.55 7.76 9.52
C GLU A 13 -2.77 7.33 8.70
N GLU A 14 -3.40 8.27 8.00
CA GLU A 14 -4.50 7.99 7.08
C GLU A 14 -4.04 7.13 5.90
N ALA A 15 -2.87 7.40 5.33
CA ALA A 15 -2.28 6.59 4.27
C ALA A 15 -2.05 5.13 4.73
N ALA A 16 -1.55 4.95 5.94
CA ALA A 16 -1.35 3.63 6.53
C ALA A 16 -2.69 2.89 6.72
N ALA A 17 -3.72 3.58 7.21
CA ALA A 17 -5.06 3.02 7.34
C ALA A 17 -5.66 2.63 5.98
N MET A 18 -5.51 3.46 4.95
CA MET A 18 -6.02 3.19 3.60
C MET A 18 -5.35 1.99 2.92
N LEU A 19 -4.04 1.81 3.13
CA LEU A 19 -3.29 0.67 2.58
C LEU A 19 -3.29 -0.56 3.51
N GLY A 20 -3.89 -0.47 4.70
CA GLY A 20 -3.86 -1.55 5.69
C GLY A 20 -2.43 -1.90 6.14
N THR A 21 -1.57 -0.89 6.28
CA THR A 21 -0.15 -1.04 6.63
C THR A 21 0.22 -0.16 7.83
N THR A 22 1.51 -0.06 8.15
CA THR A 22 2.02 0.77 9.24
C THR A 22 2.55 2.11 8.74
N THR A 23 2.51 3.15 9.57
CA THR A 23 3.11 4.47 9.29
C THR A 23 4.58 4.36 8.92
N VAL A 24 5.31 3.46 9.57
CA VAL A 24 6.71 3.14 9.25
C VAL A 24 6.85 2.61 7.82
N ASN A 25 5.95 1.74 7.36
CA ASN A 25 5.97 1.25 5.98
C ASN A 25 5.71 2.40 4.99
N ILE A 26 4.79 3.32 5.30
CA ILE A 26 4.55 4.52 4.47
C ILE A 26 5.83 5.36 4.37
N LEU A 27 6.47 5.67 5.50
CA LEU A 27 7.74 6.42 5.54
C LEU A 27 8.85 5.71 4.76
N MET A 28 8.95 4.38 4.86
CA MET A 28 9.91 3.60 4.09
C MET A 28 9.64 3.68 2.57
N ASN A 29 8.38 3.67 2.15
CA ASN A 29 8.01 3.79 0.73
C ASN A 29 8.29 5.20 0.19
N LEU A 30 8.04 6.24 0.98
CA LEU A 30 8.44 7.62 0.66
C LEU A 30 9.96 7.72 0.47
N LYS A 31 10.75 7.20 1.42
CA LYS A 31 12.23 7.18 1.32
C LYS A 31 12.75 6.42 0.10
N ARG A 32 12.01 5.41 -0.37
CA ARG A 32 12.34 4.60 -1.55
C ARG A 32 11.81 5.21 -2.86
N ASN A 33 11.19 6.39 -2.83
CA ASN A 33 10.51 7.01 -3.97
C ASN A 33 9.40 6.14 -4.59
N LEU A 34 8.78 5.25 -3.79
CA LEU A 34 7.67 4.40 -4.22
C LEU A 34 6.31 5.08 -4.01
N LEU A 35 6.26 6.10 -3.16
CA LEU A 35 5.11 6.98 -2.95
C LEU A 35 5.54 8.43 -3.16
N GLN A 36 4.64 9.24 -3.72
CA GLN A 36 4.78 10.69 -3.73
C GLN A 36 4.20 11.29 -2.46
N GLY A 37 5.01 12.08 -1.77
CA GLY A 37 4.61 12.83 -0.60
C GLY A 37 5.56 13.99 -0.35
N GLN A 38 5.12 14.89 0.50
CA GLN A 38 5.87 16.07 0.90
C GLN A 38 5.73 16.33 2.39
N GLU A 39 6.73 16.95 2.98
CA GLU A 39 6.68 17.42 4.36
C GLU A 39 6.03 18.81 4.37
N ILE A 40 4.99 18.98 5.17
CA ILE A 40 4.27 20.24 5.39
C ILE A 40 4.22 20.46 6.90
N ASP A 41 4.74 21.59 7.36
CA ASP A 41 4.79 21.95 8.79
C ASP A 41 5.45 20.88 9.68
N GLY A 42 6.45 20.15 9.15
CA GLY A 42 7.14 19.07 9.87
C GLY A 42 6.39 17.73 9.89
N HIS A 43 5.24 17.66 9.20
CA HIS A 43 4.43 16.46 9.10
C HIS A 43 4.46 15.92 7.67
N TRP A 44 4.71 14.62 7.53
CA TRP A 44 4.71 13.95 6.24
C TRP A 44 3.28 13.75 5.73
N HIS A 45 3.06 14.19 4.51
CA HIS A 45 1.81 14.01 3.79
C HIS A 45 2.05 13.26 2.48
N VAL A 46 1.11 12.41 2.09
CA VAL A 46 1.20 11.52 0.93
C VAL A 46 0.07 11.81 -0.04
N SER A 47 0.37 11.81 -1.33
CA SER A 47 -0.64 11.98 -2.37
C SER A 47 -1.56 10.77 -2.46
N LYS A 48 -2.87 11.00 -2.37
CA LYS A 48 -3.92 10.00 -2.58
C LYS A 48 -3.81 9.34 -3.94
N ALA A 49 -3.44 10.09 -4.98
CA ALA A 49 -3.24 9.54 -6.33
C ALA A 49 -2.09 8.52 -6.35
N SER A 50 -0.99 8.83 -5.66
CA SER A 50 0.14 7.91 -5.55
C SER A 50 -0.21 6.68 -4.70
N LEU A 51 -0.98 6.86 -3.62
CA LEU A 51 -1.49 5.74 -2.80
C LEU A 51 -2.43 4.82 -3.60
N ALA A 52 -3.33 5.40 -4.40
CA ALA A 52 -4.23 4.65 -5.26
C ALA A 52 -3.49 3.85 -6.33
N ALA A 53 -2.44 4.43 -6.93
CA ALA A 53 -1.56 3.71 -7.86
C ALA A 53 -0.81 2.57 -7.15
N HIS A 54 -0.25 2.83 -5.96
CA HIS A 54 0.50 1.86 -5.17
C HIS A 54 -0.36 0.68 -4.69
N GLY A 55 -1.58 0.97 -4.20
CA GLY A 55 -2.54 -0.05 -3.77
C GLY A 55 -3.29 -0.74 -4.93
N GLY A 56 -3.40 -0.05 -6.07
CA GLY A 56 -4.04 -0.56 -7.28
C GLY A 56 -3.30 -1.75 -7.90
N ASP A 57 -1.97 -1.72 -7.90
CA ASP A 57 -1.13 -2.85 -8.32
C ASP A 57 -1.35 -4.09 -7.43
N THR A 58 -1.65 -3.91 -6.14
CA THR A 58 -1.98 -5.03 -5.25
C THR A 58 -3.44 -5.50 -5.33
N LYS A 59 -4.40 -4.65 -5.71
CA LYS A 59 -5.82 -5.04 -5.81
C LYS A 59 -6.13 -5.83 -7.08
N ALA A 60 -5.30 -5.72 -8.12
CA ALA A 60 -5.34 -6.63 -9.27
C ALA A 60 -4.83 -8.06 -8.93
N ALA A 61 -4.20 -8.25 -7.77
CA ALA A 61 -3.60 -9.53 -7.36
C ALA A 61 -4.31 -10.22 -6.17
N VAL A 62 -5.44 -9.72 -5.67
CA VAL A 62 -6.26 -10.42 -4.65
C VAL A 62 -7.39 -11.19 -5.32
N SER A 63 -6.98 -12.14 -6.17
CA SER A 63 -7.75 -13.34 -6.51
C SER A 63 -6.83 -14.56 -6.37
N LYS A 64 -6.17 -14.68 -5.21
CA LYS A 64 -5.48 -15.90 -4.83
C LYS A 64 -5.76 -16.21 -3.36
N PRO A 65 -6.66 -17.17 -3.05
CA PRO A 65 -6.76 -17.69 -1.70
C PRO A 65 -5.48 -18.49 -1.39
N LEU A 66 -4.47 -17.84 -0.82
CA LEU A 66 -3.36 -18.53 -0.17
C LEU A 66 -3.82 -19.00 1.22
N CYS A 67 -4.40 -20.19 1.26
CA CYS A 67 -4.30 -21.18 2.35
C CYS A 67 -5.21 -22.39 2.07
N GLN A 68 -4.89 -23.19 1.05
CA GLN A 68 -5.26 -24.61 1.11
C GLN A 68 -4.13 -25.36 1.83
N ARG A 69 -4.26 -25.32 3.16
CA ARG A 69 -3.95 -26.38 4.12
C ARG A 69 -3.05 -27.50 3.60
N SER A 70 -1.82 -27.51 4.09
CA SER A 70 -0.96 -28.68 4.20
C SER A 70 -1.77 -29.89 4.66
N THR A 71 -2.02 -30.84 3.76
CA THR A 71 -2.40 -32.20 4.16
C THR A 71 -1.56 -33.18 3.34
N CYS A 72 -0.62 -33.77 4.06
CA CYS A 72 0.09 -34.99 3.74
C CYS A 72 -0.79 -35.97 2.93
N GLY A 73 -0.36 -36.29 1.72
CA GLY A 73 -0.88 -37.37 0.89
C GLY A 73 0.30 -38.21 0.42
N SER A 74 0.69 -39.15 1.27
CA SER A 74 1.73 -40.15 1.10
C SER A 74 1.80 -40.71 -0.33
N CYS A 75 2.94 -40.51 -1.00
CA CYS A 75 3.39 -41.40 -2.06
C CYS A 75 3.79 -42.74 -1.40
N GLY A 76 3.04 -43.79 -1.69
CA GLY A 76 3.40 -45.14 -1.31
C GLY A 76 2.16 -45.98 -1.09
N GLN A 77 1.97 -46.99 -1.93
CA GLN A 77 1.75 -48.39 -1.56
C GLN A 77 1.52 -49.18 -2.87
N HIS A 78 2.45 -50.12 -3.10
CA HIS A 78 2.40 -51.36 -3.89
C HIS A 78 1.58 -51.46 -5.19
#